data_AF-A0AAW7LBP5-F1
#
_entry.id   AF-A0AAW7LBP5-F1
#
_cell.length_a   1.000
_cell.length_b   1.000
_cell.length_c   1.000
_cell.angle_alpha   90.00
_cell.angle_beta   90.00
_cell.angle_gamma   90.00
#
_symmetry.space_group_name_H-M   'P 1'
#
loop_
_entity.id
_entity.type
_entity.pdbx_description
1 polymer ?
#
loop_
_entity_poly.entity_id
_entity_poly.type
_entity_poly.pdbx_seq_one_letter_code
_entity_poly.pdbx_strand_id
1 'polypeptide(L)'
;MLSISLGPLVISISQLIIFLGLGIFWGLTYLLTRQHPLQKAILDTVFKAIVVGFLVSRLAFVFTMWDAYQGNWWQLFNISDGGFIGYYGWLSGIVVLAFYARGKKAVMKNYAIAGFVGFCSMIIPNFALSIYQTGVQLPQSVVHNMQGQQVNLQNFKGKPVVINFWASWCPPCRKEMPVLQAAQKNNPNITVAFVNQGEDLHTVKAFLDEQQLDLNHVFFDQSSNVSRESGAAGLPTTLFYNSQGELVTSHMGELSHASLGYYIQAISDKK
;
A
#
# COMPACT_ATOMS: atom_id res chain seq x y z
N MET A 1 9.65 -3.41 2.49
CA MET A 1 8.89 -2.14 2.64
C MET A 1 9.65 -1.26 3.63
N LEU A 2 9.88 0.03 3.41
CA LEU A 2 10.48 0.88 4.45
C LEU A 2 9.38 1.72 5.10
N SER A 3 9.32 1.71 6.42
CA SER A 3 8.33 2.44 7.21
C SER A 3 8.93 3.01 8.48
N ILE A 4 8.37 4.12 8.95
CA ILE A 4 8.80 4.82 10.15
C ILE A 4 7.68 4.74 11.18
N SER A 5 8.03 4.39 12.42
CA SER A 5 7.13 4.44 13.56
C SER A 5 7.25 5.80 14.24
N LEU A 6 6.14 6.54 14.29
CA LEU A 6 5.97 7.81 15.00
C LEU A 6 4.99 7.57 16.15
N GLY A 7 5.50 7.05 17.26
CA GLY A 7 4.67 6.64 18.40
C GLY A 7 3.71 5.51 18.03
N PRO A 8 2.39 5.63 18.22
CA PRO A 8 1.43 4.59 17.84
C PRO A 8 1.18 4.52 16.32
N LEU A 9 1.70 5.47 15.54
CA LEU A 9 1.35 5.64 14.14
C LEU A 9 2.52 5.23 13.25
N VAL A 10 2.31 4.20 12.42
CA VAL A 10 3.30 3.74 11.44
C VAL A 10 2.93 4.32 10.07
N ILE A 11 3.88 5.00 9.42
CA ILE A 11 3.70 5.56 8.07
C ILE A 11 4.72 4.93 7.14
N SER A 12 4.28 4.53 5.95
CA SER A 12 5.19 4.10 4.89
C SER A 12 5.99 5.28 4.32
N ILE A 13 7.26 5.06 3.98
CA ILE A 13 8.10 6.14 3.43
C ILE A 13 7.50 6.68 2.11
N SER A 14 6.88 5.82 1.29
CA SER A 14 6.21 6.24 0.05
C SER A 14 5.05 7.21 0.31
N GLN A 15 4.21 6.96 1.31
CA GLN A 15 3.14 7.89 1.72
C GLN A 15 3.72 9.22 2.22
N LEU A 16 4.78 9.17 3.03
CA LEU A 16 5.45 10.38 3.52
C LEU A 16 5.97 11.24 2.37
N ILE A 17 6.60 10.62 1.35
CA ILE A 17 7.08 11.33 0.16
C ILE A 17 5.93 12.01 -0.59
N ILE A 18 4.77 11.34 -0.74
CA ILE A 18 3.59 11.93 -1.39
C ILE A 18 3.11 13.15 -0.60
N PHE A 19 2.95 13.03 0.73
CA PHE A 19 2.50 14.16 1.56
C PHE A 19 3.49 15.34 1.51
N LEU A 20 4.79 15.07 1.58
CA LEU A 20 5.83 16.10 1.49
C LEU A 20 5.81 16.80 0.14
N GLY A 21 5.71 16.05 -0.97
CA GLY A 21 5.68 16.66 -2.30
C GLY A 21 4.39 17.46 -2.55
N LEU A 22 3.24 17.03 -2.01
CA LEU A 22 1.99 17.80 -2.07
C LEU A 22 2.11 19.09 -1.24
N GLY A 23 2.75 19.01 -0.07
CA GLY A 23 3.09 20.17 0.75
C GLY A 23 4.03 21.14 0.04
N ILE A 24 5.07 20.64 -0.64
CA ILE A 24 5.99 21.43 -1.47
C ILE A 24 5.23 22.10 -2.62
N PHE A 25 4.38 21.37 -3.34
CA PHE A 25 3.57 21.92 -4.42
C PHE A 25 2.67 23.06 -3.94
N TRP A 26 1.94 22.84 -2.83
CA TRP A 26 1.06 23.84 -2.24
C TRP A 26 1.85 25.06 -1.72
N GLY A 27 2.92 24.83 -0.95
CA GLY A 27 3.74 25.88 -0.37
C GLY A 27 4.46 26.72 -1.43
N LEU A 28 4.98 26.09 -2.48
CA LEU A 28 5.62 26.79 -3.59
C LEU A 28 4.59 27.59 -4.41
N THR A 29 3.40 27.05 -4.63
CA THR A 29 2.30 27.82 -5.24
C THR A 29 1.95 29.04 -4.39
N TYR A 30 1.86 28.89 -3.07
CA TYR A 30 1.62 30.01 -2.13
C TYR A 30 2.69 31.09 -2.26
N LEU A 31 3.97 30.71 -2.25
CA LEU A 31 5.09 31.65 -2.35
C LEU A 31 5.12 32.38 -3.70
N LEU A 32 4.97 31.65 -4.81
CA LEU A 32 4.98 32.21 -6.17
C LEU A 32 3.80 33.15 -6.45
N THR A 33 2.71 33.03 -5.68
CA THR A 33 1.49 33.83 -5.87
C THR A 33 1.21 34.80 -4.73
N ARG A 34 2.15 34.98 -3.79
CA ARG A 34 1.98 35.83 -2.60
C ARG A 34 1.58 37.28 -2.89
N GLN A 35 2.04 37.81 -4.02
CA GLN A 35 1.71 39.17 -4.46
C GLN A 35 0.65 39.21 -5.57
N HIS A 36 0.11 38.05 -5.96
CA HIS A 36 -0.85 37.96 -7.07
C HIS A 36 -2.27 38.28 -6.57
N PRO A 37 -3.05 39.13 -7.27
CA PRO A 37 -4.38 39.55 -6.81
C PRO A 37 -5.37 38.38 -6.66
N LEU A 38 -5.18 37.30 -7.44
CA LEU A 38 -6.00 36.08 -7.40
C LEU A 38 -5.44 34.98 -6.48
N GLN A 39 -4.52 35.28 -5.55
CA GLN A 39 -3.82 34.26 -4.74
C GLN A 39 -4.78 33.24 -4.11
N LYS A 40 -5.83 33.72 -3.43
CA LYS A 40 -6.82 32.85 -2.76
C LYS A 40 -7.46 31.87 -3.74
N ALA A 41 -7.95 32.36 -4.88
CA ALA A 41 -8.59 31.53 -5.89
C ALA A 41 -7.62 30.52 -6.53
N ILE A 42 -6.34 30.87 -6.66
CA ILE A 42 -5.30 29.95 -7.14
C ILE A 42 -5.09 28.79 -6.16
N LEU A 43 -5.00 29.09 -4.85
CA LEU A 43 -4.81 28.08 -3.80
C LEU A 43 -6.06 27.21 -3.59
N ASP A 44 -7.25 27.81 -3.65
CA ASP A 44 -8.52 27.06 -3.62
C ASP A 44 -8.61 26.06 -4.78
N THR A 45 -8.07 26.43 -5.94
CA THR A 45 -8.00 25.53 -7.10
C THR A 45 -7.01 24.40 -6.88
N VAL A 46 -5.87 24.64 -6.21
CA VAL A 46 -4.95 23.57 -5.81
C VAL A 46 -5.64 22.58 -4.89
N PHE A 47 -6.36 23.06 -3.87
CA PHE A 47 -7.12 22.18 -2.98
C PHE A 47 -8.18 21.37 -3.74
N LYS A 48 -8.95 22.01 -4.62
CA LYS A 48 -9.92 21.32 -5.49
C LYS A 48 -9.26 20.26 -6.38
N ALA A 49 -8.09 20.55 -6.96
CA ALA A 49 -7.37 19.60 -7.79
C ALA A 49 -6.93 18.36 -7.00
N ILE A 50 -6.49 18.53 -5.75
CA ILE A 50 -6.14 17.42 -4.84
C ILE A 50 -7.38 16.58 -4.51
N VAL A 51 -8.50 17.22 -4.15
CA VAL A 51 -9.75 16.52 -3.83
C VAL A 51 -10.30 15.75 -5.04
N VAL A 52 -10.36 16.40 -6.21
CA VAL A 52 -10.80 15.76 -7.46
C VAL A 52 -9.87 14.61 -7.82
N GLY A 53 -8.54 14.81 -7.70
CA GLY A 53 -7.56 13.77 -7.94
C GLY A 53 -7.77 12.54 -7.06
N PHE A 54 -7.99 12.76 -5.76
CA PHE A 54 -8.27 11.67 -4.82
C PHE A 54 -9.54 10.90 -5.18
N LEU A 55 -10.64 11.61 -5.48
CA LEU A 55 -11.91 11.00 -5.87
C LEU A 55 -11.79 10.20 -7.18
N VAL A 56 -11.16 10.77 -8.20
CA VAL A 56 -10.97 10.09 -9.50
C VAL A 56 -10.06 8.87 -9.35
N SER A 57 -8.99 8.97 -8.55
CA SER A 57 -8.11 7.84 -8.23
C SER A 57 -8.87 6.67 -7.59
N ARG A 58 -9.78 6.96 -6.63
CA ARG A 58 -10.62 5.95 -5.98
C ARG A 58 -11.64 5.37 -6.95
N LEU A 59 -12.35 6.22 -7.70
CA LEU A 59 -13.35 5.77 -8.67
C LEU A 59 -12.72 4.88 -9.73
N ALA A 60 -11.55 5.24 -10.25
CA ALA A 60 -10.83 4.41 -11.19
C ALA A 60 -10.51 3.02 -10.62
N PHE A 61 -10.04 2.94 -9.38
CA PHE A 61 -9.81 1.66 -8.71
C PHE A 61 -11.09 0.82 -8.60
N VAL A 62 -12.18 1.43 -8.17
CA VAL A 62 -13.50 0.79 -8.06
C VAL A 62 -13.97 0.25 -9.41
N PHE A 63 -13.83 1.04 -10.48
CA PHE A 63 -14.20 0.62 -11.83
C PHE A 63 -13.35 -0.55 -12.32
N THR A 64 -12.04 -0.55 -12.04
CA THR A 64 -11.14 -1.65 -12.40
C THR A 64 -11.47 -2.93 -11.64
N MET A 65 -11.82 -2.83 -10.36
CA MET A 65 -12.15 -3.97 -9.50
C MET A 65 -13.66 -4.15 -9.31
N TRP A 66 -14.45 -3.79 -10.33
CA TRP A 66 -15.92 -3.73 -10.24
C TRP A 66 -16.55 -5.03 -9.74
N ASP A 67 -16.05 -6.18 -10.22
CA ASP A 67 -16.55 -7.50 -9.86
C ASP A 67 -16.44 -7.78 -8.35
N ALA A 68 -15.43 -7.22 -7.68
CA ALA A 68 -15.24 -7.37 -6.24
C ALA A 68 -16.28 -6.59 -5.40
N TYR A 69 -16.97 -5.61 -5.98
CA TYR A 69 -17.93 -4.74 -5.28
C TYR A 69 -19.40 -5.12 -5.51
N GLN A 70 -19.71 -6.01 -6.45
CA GLN A 70 -21.09 -6.33 -6.85
C GLN A 70 -21.97 -6.87 -5.70
N GLY A 71 -21.37 -7.44 -4.64
CA GLY A 71 -22.07 -8.00 -3.48
C GLY A 71 -22.18 -7.09 -2.26
N ASN A 72 -21.44 -5.98 -2.18
CA ASN A 72 -21.46 -5.08 -1.01
C ASN A 72 -21.04 -3.65 -1.36
N TRP A 73 -22.00 -2.80 -1.67
CA TRP A 73 -21.75 -1.41 -2.08
C TRP A 73 -21.19 -0.54 -0.96
N TRP A 74 -21.31 -0.91 0.32
CA TRP A 74 -20.71 -0.15 1.41
C TRP A 74 -19.18 -0.19 1.37
N GLN A 75 -18.59 -1.24 0.80
CA GLN A 75 -17.14 -1.33 0.62
C GLN A 75 -16.59 -0.28 -0.33
N LEU A 76 -17.42 0.32 -1.20
CA LEU A 76 -17.02 1.42 -2.07
C LEU A 76 -16.48 2.61 -1.27
N PHE A 77 -17.13 2.90 -0.14
CA PHE A 77 -16.78 4.00 0.76
C PHE A 77 -15.66 3.64 1.74
N ASN A 78 -15.27 2.37 1.82
CA ASN A 78 -14.17 1.97 2.69
C ASN A 78 -12.81 2.32 2.06
N ILE A 79 -12.28 3.50 2.39
CA ILE A 79 -10.98 3.98 1.90
C ILE A 79 -9.78 3.40 2.64
N SER A 80 -9.99 2.67 3.75
CA SER A 80 -8.89 2.13 4.54
C SER A 80 -8.18 0.97 3.85
N ASP A 81 -8.78 0.40 2.81
CA ASP A 81 -8.22 -0.72 2.04
C ASP A 81 -7.09 -0.32 1.08
N GLY A 82 -6.79 0.99 0.99
CA GLY A 82 -5.76 1.55 0.12
C GLY A 82 -6.01 1.38 -1.38
N GLY A 83 -7.24 1.07 -1.80
CA GLY A 83 -7.60 0.89 -3.21
C GLY A 83 -7.63 2.20 -3.99
N PHE A 84 -6.51 2.57 -4.61
CA PHE A 84 -6.33 3.79 -5.38
C PHE A 84 -5.46 3.56 -6.60
N ILE A 85 -5.83 4.13 -7.75
CA ILE A 85 -4.99 4.14 -8.96
C ILE A 85 -4.44 5.55 -9.18
N GLY A 86 -3.24 5.79 -8.63
CA GLY A 86 -2.66 7.13 -8.50
C GLY A 86 -2.54 7.92 -9.81
N TYR A 87 -2.28 7.27 -10.95
CA TYR A 87 -2.07 7.99 -12.22
C TYR A 87 -3.31 8.77 -12.68
N TYR A 88 -4.52 8.22 -12.48
CA TYR A 88 -5.76 8.91 -12.81
C TYR A 88 -6.01 10.11 -11.89
N GLY A 89 -5.57 10.03 -10.62
CA GLY A 89 -5.62 11.15 -9.69
C GLY A 89 -4.70 12.30 -10.12
N TRP A 90 -3.46 12.00 -10.52
CA TRP A 90 -2.53 12.99 -11.04
C TRP A 90 -3.05 13.65 -12.31
N LEU A 91 -3.52 12.85 -13.27
CA LEU A 91 -4.04 13.35 -14.55
C LEU A 91 -5.23 14.30 -14.34
N SER A 92 -6.21 13.91 -13.52
CA SER A 92 -7.38 14.74 -13.25
C SER A 92 -7.03 16.03 -12.49
N GLY A 93 -6.10 15.98 -11.52
CA GLY A 93 -5.58 17.17 -10.86
C GLY A 93 -4.93 18.16 -11.84
N ILE A 94 -4.09 17.65 -12.75
CA ILE A 94 -3.45 18.46 -13.81
C ILE A 94 -4.52 19.11 -14.71
N VAL A 95 -5.55 18.37 -15.10
CA VAL A 95 -6.67 18.89 -15.92
C VAL A 95 -7.40 20.02 -15.21
N VAL A 96 -7.71 19.88 -13.91
CA VAL A 96 -8.37 20.94 -13.11
C VAL A 96 -7.53 22.22 -13.09
N LEU A 97 -6.24 22.09 -12.83
CA LEU A 97 -5.31 23.23 -12.79
C LEU A 97 -5.18 23.90 -14.16
N ALA A 98 -5.01 23.11 -15.22
CA ALA A 98 -4.86 23.59 -16.59
C ALA A 98 -6.12 24.31 -17.07
N PHE A 99 -7.31 23.78 -16.74
CA PHE A 99 -8.59 24.40 -17.06
C PHE A 99 -8.75 25.75 -16.37
N TYR A 100 -8.47 25.84 -15.06
CA TYR A 100 -8.55 27.11 -14.32
C TYR A 100 -7.53 28.15 -14.79
N ALA A 101 -6.33 27.71 -15.18
CA ALA A 101 -5.25 28.56 -15.67
C ALA A 101 -5.39 28.92 -17.16
N ARG A 102 -6.40 28.41 -17.87
CA ARG A 102 -6.64 28.70 -19.28
C ARG A 102 -6.79 30.21 -19.50
N GLY A 103 -5.99 30.77 -20.40
CA GLY A 103 -5.93 32.21 -20.67
C GLY A 103 -5.13 33.04 -19.64
N LYS A 104 -4.64 32.45 -18.55
CA LYS A 104 -3.88 33.13 -17.48
C LYS A 104 -2.42 32.69 -17.47
N LYS A 105 -1.60 33.23 -18.39
CA LYS A 105 -0.19 32.80 -18.59
C LYS A 105 0.64 32.80 -17.29
N ALA A 106 0.49 33.82 -16.45
CA ALA A 106 1.20 33.91 -15.16
C ALA A 106 0.79 32.77 -14.20
N VAL A 107 -0.50 32.45 -14.12
CA VAL A 107 -1.00 31.35 -13.26
C VAL A 107 -0.53 29.99 -13.79
N MET A 108 -0.59 29.78 -15.11
CA MET A 108 -0.09 28.55 -15.75
C MET A 108 1.40 28.34 -15.46
N LYS A 109 2.21 29.39 -15.61
CA LYS A 109 3.65 29.34 -15.28
C LYS A 109 3.87 28.92 -13.83
N ASN A 110 3.14 29.51 -12.88
CA ASN A 110 3.30 29.21 -11.46
C ASN A 110 2.90 27.76 -11.14
N TYR A 111 1.80 27.25 -11.71
CA TYR A 111 1.44 25.83 -11.57
C TYR A 111 2.45 24.90 -12.22
N ALA A 112 3.01 25.25 -13.38
CA ALA A 112 4.02 24.43 -14.04
C ALA A 112 5.30 24.34 -13.21
N ILE A 113 5.79 25.46 -12.67
CA ILE A 113 6.98 25.49 -11.80
C ILE A 113 6.72 24.69 -10.52
N ALA A 114 5.63 25.01 -9.81
CA ALA A 114 5.31 24.33 -8.56
C ALA A 114 5.06 22.84 -8.77
N GLY A 115 4.33 22.48 -9.83
CA GLY A 115 4.01 21.10 -10.20
C GLY A 115 5.24 20.31 -10.58
N PHE A 116 6.18 20.90 -11.34
CA PHE A 116 7.45 20.25 -11.67
C PHE A 116 8.30 19.98 -10.42
N VAL A 117 8.47 20.97 -9.55
CA VAL A 117 9.23 20.81 -8.31
C VAL A 117 8.57 19.79 -7.38
N GLY A 118 7.24 19.86 -7.20
CA GLY A 118 6.46 18.89 -6.44
C GLY A 118 6.62 17.47 -7.01
N PHE A 119 6.50 17.30 -8.32
CA PHE A 119 6.67 16.01 -8.99
C PHE A 119 8.10 15.45 -8.84
N CYS A 120 9.13 16.25 -9.07
CA CYS A 120 10.52 15.85 -8.87
C CYS A 120 10.80 15.45 -7.41
N SER A 121 10.25 16.20 -6.46
CA SER A 121 10.38 15.87 -5.03
C SER A 121 9.75 14.52 -4.65
N MET A 122 8.80 14.03 -5.44
CA MET A 122 8.20 12.71 -5.26
C MET A 122 8.92 11.61 -6.04
N ILE A 123 9.24 11.86 -7.31
CA ILE A 123 9.79 10.83 -8.20
C ILE A 123 11.22 10.47 -7.82
N ILE A 124 12.08 11.46 -7.49
CA ILE A 124 13.50 11.19 -7.22
C ILE A 124 13.66 10.27 -6.01
N PRO A 125 13.04 10.52 -4.83
CA PRO A 125 13.15 9.62 -3.70
C PRO A 125 12.47 8.27 -3.94
N ASN A 126 11.31 8.23 -4.63
CA ASN A 126 10.65 6.96 -4.94
C ASN A 126 11.49 6.10 -5.91
N PHE A 127 12.18 6.72 -6.86
CA PHE A 127 13.09 6.00 -7.75
C PHE A 127 14.30 5.45 -6.99
N ALA A 128 14.89 6.25 -6.09
CA ALA A 128 15.96 5.78 -5.21
C ALA A 128 15.51 4.62 -4.31
N LEU A 129 14.30 4.72 -3.72
CA LEU A 129 13.70 3.63 -2.94
C LEU A 129 13.43 2.41 -3.79
N SER A 130 12.95 2.58 -5.02
CA SER A 130 12.73 1.47 -5.95
C SER A 130 14.04 0.75 -6.22
N ILE A 131 15.14 1.46 -6.50
CA ILE A 131 16.46 0.85 -6.70
C ILE A 131 16.92 0.11 -5.43
N TYR A 132 16.71 0.69 -4.26
CA TYR A 132 17.05 0.04 -2.99
C TYR A 132 16.21 -1.22 -2.73
N GLN A 133 14.96 -1.24 -3.21
CA GLN A 133 14.06 -2.38 -3.08
C GLN A 133 14.26 -3.42 -4.19
N THR A 134 14.84 -3.05 -5.33
CA THR A 134 15.21 -3.96 -6.40
C THR A 134 16.24 -4.97 -5.86
N GLY A 135 15.83 -6.24 -5.75
CA GLY A 135 16.67 -7.30 -5.19
C GLY A 135 16.36 -7.64 -3.73
N VAL A 136 15.34 -7.04 -3.10
CA VAL A 136 14.78 -7.57 -1.84
C VAL A 136 14.16 -8.93 -2.14
N GLN A 137 14.87 -9.97 -1.76
CA GLN A 137 14.43 -11.35 -1.89
C GLN A 137 13.47 -11.71 -0.76
N LEU A 138 12.83 -12.86 -0.88
CA LEU A 138 12.21 -13.54 0.25
C LEU A 138 13.21 -13.55 1.43
N PRO A 139 12.73 -13.45 2.68
CA PRO A 139 13.61 -13.47 3.85
C PRO A 139 14.37 -14.79 3.97
N GLN A 140 15.61 -14.73 4.44
CA GLN A 140 16.45 -15.88 4.77
C GLN A 140 16.21 -16.38 6.21
N SER A 141 15.69 -15.50 7.07
CA SER A 141 15.33 -15.84 8.44
C SER A 141 14.36 -17.02 8.51
N VAL A 142 14.62 -17.91 9.46
CA VAL A 142 13.76 -19.07 9.72
C VAL A 142 12.56 -18.69 10.57
N VAL A 143 11.41 -19.29 10.26
CA VAL A 143 10.20 -19.25 11.07
C VAL A 143 9.90 -20.63 11.64
N HIS A 144 8.99 -20.72 12.61
CA HIS A 144 8.46 -22.00 13.06
C HIS A 144 7.04 -22.21 12.56
N ASN A 145 6.63 -23.44 12.28
CA ASN A 145 5.23 -23.76 11.94
C ASN A 145 4.42 -24.17 13.19
N MET A 146 3.15 -24.53 13.00
CA MET A 146 2.25 -25.01 14.07
C MET A 146 2.73 -26.30 14.77
N GLN A 147 3.65 -27.04 14.15
CA GLN A 147 4.27 -28.24 14.71
C GLN A 147 5.60 -27.93 15.44
N GLY A 148 6.00 -26.66 15.53
CA GLY A 148 7.26 -26.23 16.12
C GLY A 148 8.49 -26.52 15.26
N GLN A 149 8.32 -26.90 14.00
CA GLN A 149 9.42 -27.19 13.08
C GLN A 149 9.92 -25.90 12.44
N GLN A 150 11.24 -25.80 12.26
CA GLN A 150 11.85 -24.71 11.51
C GLN A 150 11.50 -24.81 10.02
N VAL A 151 11.09 -23.69 9.44
CA VAL A 151 10.74 -23.55 8.02
C VAL A 151 11.51 -22.36 7.46
N ASN A 152 12.15 -22.57 6.31
CA ASN A 152 12.77 -21.51 5.53
C ASN A 152 11.79 -21.01 4.47
N LEU A 153 11.51 -19.70 4.46
CA LEU A 153 10.59 -19.10 3.50
C LEU A 153 11.10 -19.15 2.04
N GLN A 154 12.42 -19.32 1.84
CA GLN A 154 13.00 -19.59 0.51
C GLN A 154 12.44 -20.86 -0.15
N ASN A 155 11.95 -21.82 0.64
CA ASN A 155 11.39 -23.07 0.12
C ASN A 155 10.09 -22.85 -0.67
N PHE A 156 9.48 -21.67 -0.57
CA PHE A 156 8.29 -21.30 -1.34
C PHE A 156 8.61 -20.67 -2.71
N LYS A 157 9.89 -20.54 -3.08
CA LYS A 157 10.30 -20.15 -4.43
C LYS A 157 9.74 -21.12 -5.48
N GLY A 158 9.49 -20.60 -6.68
CA GLY A 158 8.84 -21.31 -7.78
C GLY A 158 7.34 -21.01 -7.91
N LYS A 159 6.72 -20.40 -6.90
CA LYS A 159 5.36 -19.83 -6.96
C LYS A 159 5.36 -18.42 -6.39
N PRO A 160 4.45 -17.53 -6.83
CA PRO A 160 4.26 -16.24 -6.16
C PRO A 160 3.89 -16.44 -4.69
N VAL A 161 4.46 -15.62 -3.80
CA VAL A 161 4.29 -15.72 -2.35
C VAL A 161 3.73 -14.42 -1.79
N VAL A 162 2.67 -14.52 -1.01
CA VAL A 162 2.09 -13.43 -0.23
C VAL A 162 2.43 -13.67 1.24
N ILE A 163 3.24 -12.81 1.83
CA ILE A 163 3.57 -12.87 3.26
C ILE A 163 2.70 -11.84 3.98
N ASN A 164 1.83 -12.29 4.88
CA ASN A 164 1.03 -11.43 5.74
C ASN A 164 1.58 -11.47 7.18
N PHE A 165 2.01 -10.31 7.67
CA PHE A 165 2.41 -10.14 9.07
C PHE A 165 1.21 -9.69 9.89
N TRP A 166 0.90 -10.46 10.94
CA TRP A 166 -0.30 -10.26 11.75
C TRP A 166 -0.08 -10.59 13.22
N ALA A 167 -1.05 -10.24 14.05
CA ALA A 167 -1.16 -10.68 15.44
C ALA A 167 -2.65 -10.77 15.86
N SER A 168 -2.99 -11.65 16.80
CA SER A 168 -4.36 -11.90 17.24
C SER A 168 -5.00 -10.68 17.90
N TRP A 169 -4.19 -9.86 18.58
CA TRP A 169 -4.62 -8.63 19.24
C TRP A 169 -4.80 -7.44 18.28
N CYS A 170 -4.38 -7.54 17.02
CA CYS A 170 -4.40 -6.46 16.04
C CYS A 170 -5.78 -6.39 15.34
N PRO A 171 -6.63 -5.38 15.62
CA PRO A 171 -7.98 -5.33 15.06
C PRO A 171 -8.06 -5.29 13.53
N PRO A 172 -7.24 -4.49 12.79
CA PRO A 172 -7.26 -4.54 11.33
C PRO A 172 -6.78 -5.88 10.78
N CYS A 173 -5.81 -6.52 11.45
CA CYS A 173 -5.36 -7.87 11.08
C CYS A 173 -6.52 -8.87 11.14
N ARG A 174 -7.29 -8.88 12.24
CA ARG A 174 -8.45 -9.76 12.40
C ARG A 174 -9.48 -9.60 11.27
N LYS A 175 -9.71 -8.37 10.81
CA LYS A 175 -10.69 -8.07 9.75
C LYS A 175 -10.27 -8.60 8.37
N GLU A 176 -8.98 -8.62 8.06
CA GLU A 176 -8.48 -9.07 6.75
C GLU A 176 -8.25 -10.59 6.67
N MET A 177 -8.19 -11.33 7.79
CA MET A 177 -7.91 -12.77 7.75
C MET A 177 -8.91 -13.58 6.91
N PRO A 178 -10.24 -13.35 6.98
CA PRO A 178 -11.19 -14.03 6.09
C PRO A 178 -10.95 -13.74 4.60
N VAL A 179 -10.49 -12.53 4.28
CA VAL A 179 -10.14 -12.11 2.91
C VAL A 179 -8.93 -12.91 2.41
N LEU A 180 -7.88 -13.01 3.24
CA LEU A 180 -6.67 -13.77 2.93
C LEU A 180 -6.92 -15.28 2.86
N GLN A 181 -7.76 -15.84 3.73
CA GLN A 181 -8.19 -17.23 3.68
C GLN A 181 -8.93 -17.53 2.36
N ALA A 182 -9.85 -16.65 1.96
CA ALA A 182 -10.54 -16.79 0.68
C ALA A 182 -9.56 -16.72 -0.51
N ALA A 183 -8.57 -15.83 -0.46
CA ALA A 183 -7.53 -15.77 -1.47
C ALA A 183 -6.67 -17.03 -1.54
N GLN A 184 -6.27 -17.60 -0.40
CA GLN A 184 -5.57 -18.89 -0.32
C GLN A 184 -6.38 -19.99 -1.03
N LYS A 185 -7.70 -20.05 -0.79
CA LYS A 185 -8.58 -21.06 -1.39
C LYS A 185 -8.79 -20.86 -2.89
N ASN A 186 -8.99 -19.61 -3.32
CA ASN A 186 -9.37 -19.29 -4.70
C ASN A 186 -8.16 -19.21 -5.65
N ASN A 187 -6.94 -19.11 -5.13
CA ASN A 187 -5.73 -18.94 -5.93
C ASN A 187 -4.71 -20.05 -5.59
N PRO A 188 -4.91 -21.31 -6.01
CA PRO A 188 -4.02 -22.43 -5.67
C PRO A 188 -2.58 -22.30 -6.24
N ASN A 189 -2.38 -21.33 -7.14
CA ASN A 189 -1.08 -21.04 -7.75
C ASN A 189 -0.22 -20.07 -6.94
N ILE A 190 -0.76 -19.46 -5.87
CA ILE A 190 0.01 -18.63 -4.95
C ILE A 190 0.14 -19.32 -3.59
N THR A 191 1.20 -18.98 -2.87
CA THR A 191 1.36 -19.35 -1.46
C THR A 191 1.01 -18.15 -0.60
N VAL A 192 0.09 -18.31 0.36
CA VAL A 192 -0.18 -17.28 1.38
C VAL A 192 0.44 -17.74 2.69
N ALA A 193 1.45 -17.02 3.18
CA ALA A 193 2.19 -17.27 4.41
C ALA A 193 1.72 -16.29 5.51
N PHE A 194 1.11 -16.83 6.56
CA PHE A 194 0.57 -16.06 7.69
C PHE A 194 1.59 -16.03 8.82
N VAL A 195 2.42 -14.99 8.86
CA VAL A 195 3.54 -14.87 9.79
C VAL A 195 3.13 -14.07 11.03
N ASN A 196 2.75 -14.79 12.08
CA ASN A 196 2.41 -14.23 13.37
C ASN A 196 3.63 -13.58 14.05
N GLN A 197 3.42 -12.41 14.66
CA GLN A 197 4.47 -11.62 15.31
C GLN A 197 4.41 -11.73 16.84
N GLY A 198 5.36 -12.45 17.42
CA GLY A 198 5.62 -12.42 18.87
C GLY A 198 4.65 -13.20 19.75
N GLU A 199 3.65 -13.91 19.22
CA GLU A 199 2.71 -14.71 20.02
C GLU A 199 3.12 -16.18 20.05
N ASP A 200 2.69 -16.89 21.09
CA ASP A 200 2.94 -18.31 21.27
C ASP A 200 1.89 -19.19 20.54
N LEU A 201 2.21 -20.48 20.41
CA LEU A 201 1.36 -21.46 19.71
C LEU A 201 -0.04 -21.58 20.31
N HIS A 202 -0.18 -21.51 21.63
CA HIS A 202 -1.48 -21.67 22.29
C HIS A 202 -2.38 -20.46 21.99
N THR A 203 -1.83 -19.24 22.10
CA THR A 203 -2.54 -18.00 21.78
C THR A 203 -3.02 -17.99 20.33
N VAL A 204 -2.13 -18.30 19.37
CA VAL A 204 -2.48 -18.34 17.95
C VAL A 204 -3.52 -19.42 17.65
N LYS A 205 -3.35 -20.63 18.20
CA LYS A 205 -4.30 -21.72 17.98
C LYS A 205 -5.70 -21.38 18.50
N ALA A 206 -5.80 -20.88 19.73
CA ALA A 206 -7.08 -20.48 20.32
C ALA A 206 -7.79 -19.42 19.46
N PHE A 207 -7.05 -18.44 18.96
CA PHE A 207 -7.58 -17.41 18.07
C PHE A 207 -8.09 -17.99 16.73
N LEU A 208 -7.32 -18.88 16.08
CA LEU A 208 -7.73 -19.49 14.82
C LEU A 208 -8.99 -20.35 14.99
N ASP A 209 -9.09 -21.09 16.09
CA ASP A 209 -10.26 -21.89 16.45
C ASP A 209 -11.49 -20.99 16.72
N GLU A 210 -11.33 -19.90 17.48
CA GLU A 210 -12.40 -18.94 17.77
C GLU A 210 -12.93 -18.27 16.50
N GLN A 211 -12.03 -17.87 15.60
CA GLN A 211 -12.38 -17.22 14.34
C GLN A 211 -12.77 -18.20 13.23
N GLN A 212 -12.70 -19.51 13.49
CA GLN A 212 -12.97 -20.58 12.51
C GLN A 212 -12.13 -20.42 11.24
N LEU A 213 -10.85 -20.07 11.40
CA LEU A 213 -9.91 -19.85 10.31
C LEU A 213 -9.13 -21.12 9.98
N ASP A 214 -9.17 -21.53 8.72
CA ASP A 214 -8.43 -22.65 8.15
C ASP A 214 -7.32 -22.14 7.22
N LEU A 215 -6.13 -21.99 7.79
CA LEU A 215 -4.96 -21.38 7.16
C LEU A 215 -3.85 -22.44 6.97
N ASN A 216 -3.35 -22.58 5.75
CA ASN A 216 -2.42 -23.67 5.40
C ASN A 216 -1.00 -23.43 5.93
N HIS A 217 -0.55 -22.18 5.97
CA HIS A 217 0.83 -21.81 6.23
C HIS A 217 0.92 -20.76 7.34
N VAL A 218 0.60 -21.17 8.57
CA VAL A 218 0.76 -20.35 9.77
C VAL A 218 2.17 -20.52 10.32
N PHE A 219 2.86 -19.39 10.47
CA PHE A 219 4.24 -19.31 10.90
C PHE A 219 4.40 -18.37 12.10
N PHE A 220 5.43 -18.63 12.90
CA PHE A 220 5.76 -17.87 14.11
C PHE A 220 7.11 -17.18 13.94
N ASP A 221 7.11 -15.86 14.03
CA ASP A 221 8.29 -15.00 14.05
C ASP A 221 8.42 -14.32 15.42
N GLN A 222 8.72 -15.14 16.44
CA GLN A 222 8.74 -14.72 17.86
C GLN A 222 9.74 -13.58 18.12
N SER A 223 10.87 -13.59 17.41
CA SER A 223 11.92 -12.57 17.56
C SER A 223 11.75 -11.41 16.58
N SER A 224 10.68 -11.38 15.77
CA SER A 224 10.46 -10.39 14.71
C SER A 224 11.64 -10.25 13.74
N ASN A 225 12.37 -11.34 13.48
CA ASN A 225 13.53 -11.34 12.59
C ASN A 225 13.08 -11.16 11.14
N VAL A 226 12.03 -11.89 10.74
CA VAL A 226 11.51 -11.86 9.37
C VAL A 226 10.93 -10.50 9.05
N SER A 227 10.13 -9.93 9.96
CA SER A 227 9.55 -8.60 9.77
C SER A 227 10.63 -7.51 9.68
N ARG A 228 11.65 -7.54 10.54
CA ARG A 228 12.80 -6.63 10.46
C ARG A 228 13.59 -6.78 9.17
N GLU A 229 13.93 -8.00 8.76
CA GLU A 229 14.65 -8.28 7.51
C GLU A 229 13.89 -7.74 6.29
N SER A 230 12.56 -7.83 6.33
CA SER A 230 11.68 -7.37 5.24
C SER A 230 11.33 -5.87 5.31
N GLY A 231 11.77 -5.18 6.38
CA GLY A 231 11.45 -3.79 6.71
C GLY A 231 10.00 -3.54 7.15
N ALA A 232 9.23 -4.60 7.45
CA ALA A 232 7.87 -4.48 7.95
C ALA A 232 7.88 -4.01 9.42
N ALA A 233 7.65 -2.71 9.66
CA ALA A 233 7.70 -2.12 11.01
C ALA A 233 6.33 -1.99 11.69
N GLY A 234 5.24 -2.44 11.07
CA GLY A 234 3.89 -2.30 11.60
C GLY A 234 2.94 -3.40 11.12
N LEU A 235 1.79 -3.52 11.77
CA LEU A 235 0.77 -4.54 11.47
C LEU A 235 -0.59 -3.91 11.10
N PRO A 236 -1.34 -4.54 10.18
CA PRO A 236 -0.86 -5.58 9.28
C PRO A 236 0.08 -5.00 8.21
N THR A 237 1.03 -5.82 7.78
CA THR A 237 1.83 -5.55 6.57
C THR A 237 1.80 -6.80 5.71
N THR A 238 1.44 -6.64 4.44
CA THR A 238 1.40 -7.73 3.46
C THR A 238 2.42 -7.46 2.36
N LEU A 239 3.31 -8.41 2.11
CA LEU A 239 4.36 -8.36 1.10
C LEU A 239 4.05 -9.35 -0.03
N PHE A 240 4.28 -8.92 -1.26
CA PHE A 240 3.93 -9.67 -2.46
C PHE A 240 5.18 -9.96 -3.28
N TYR A 241 5.53 -11.24 -3.39
CA TYR A 241 6.72 -11.73 -4.08
C TYR A 241 6.33 -12.49 -5.36
N ASN A 242 7.13 -12.35 -6.42
CA ASN A 242 6.99 -13.17 -7.64
C ASN A 242 7.54 -14.60 -7.44
N SER A 243 7.43 -15.44 -8.46
CA SER A 243 7.93 -16.83 -8.43
C SER A 243 9.44 -16.97 -8.22
N GLN A 244 10.21 -15.95 -8.55
CA GLN A 244 11.66 -15.87 -8.36
C GLN A 244 12.01 -15.52 -6.91
N GLY A 245 11.01 -15.13 -6.10
CA GLY A 245 11.15 -14.70 -4.72
C GLY A 245 11.57 -13.25 -4.59
N GLU A 246 11.35 -12.41 -5.60
CA GLU A 246 11.62 -10.97 -5.58
C GLU A 246 10.39 -10.21 -5.10
N LEU A 247 10.59 -9.24 -4.20
CA LEU A 247 9.53 -8.37 -3.73
C LEU A 247 9.04 -7.47 -4.88
N VAL A 248 7.79 -7.66 -5.30
CA VAL A 248 7.16 -6.87 -6.37
C VAL A 248 6.47 -5.63 -5.80
N THR A 249 5.76 -5.80 -4.68
CA THR A 249 4.99 -4.73 -4.05
C THR A 249 4.68 -5.08 -2.60
N SER A 250 4.21 -4.10 -1.84
CA SER A 250 3.85 -4.24 -0.43
C SER A 250 2.65 -3.36 -0.09
N HIS A 251 1.88 -3.78 0.89
CA HIS A 251 0.75 -3.04 1.43
C HIS A 251 0.83 -2.99 2.96
N MET A 252 0.52 -1.84 3.54
CA MET A 252 0.40 -1.67 4.99
C MET A 252 -1.00 -1.18 5.30
N GLY A 253 -1.64 -1.82 6.28
CA GLY A 253 -3.05 -1.64 6.55
C GLY A 253 -3.90 -2.81 6.07
N GLU A 254 -5.19 -2.75 6.44
CA GLU A 254 -6.19 -3.78 6.18
C GLU A 254 -6.42 -3.95 4.66
N LEU A 255 -6.37 -5.17 4.15
CA LEU A 255 -6.73 -5.47 2.75
C LEU A 255 -8.20 -5.86 2.58
N SER A 256 -8.85 -5.32 1.55
CA SER A 256 -10.15 -5.78 1.06
C SER A 256 -9.98 -6.86 -0.01
N HIS A 257 -11.06 -7.55 -0.40
CA HIS A 257 -11.02 -8.48 -1.54
C HIS A 257 -10.53 -7.79 -2.81
N ALA A 258 -10.94 -6.53 -3.03
CA ALA A 258 -10.54 -5.74 -4.18
C ALA A 258 -9.04 -5.38 -4.12
N SER A 259 -8.55 -4.83 -3.00
CA SER A 259 -7.13 -4.45 -2.92
C SER A 259 -6.21 -5.66 -2.92
N LEU A 260 -6.55 -6.75 -2.23
CA LEU A 260 -5.78 -7.99 -2.30
C LEU A 260 -5.74 -8.56 -3.73
N GLY A 261 -6.88 -8.62 -4.42
CA GLY A 261 -6.95 -9.09 -5.80
C GLY A 261 -6.07 -8.29 -6.75
N TYR A 262 -6.05 -6.95 -6.59
CA TYR A 262 -5.23 -6.05 -7.38
C TYR A 262 -3.72 -6.35 -7.20
N TYR A 263 -3.27 -6.59 -5.97
CA TYR A 263 -1.88 -6.94 -5.70
C TYR A 263 -1.49 -8.35 -6.16
N ILE A 264 -2.40 -9.33 -6.06
CA ILE A 264 -2.18 -10.70 -6.56
C ILE A 264 -2.01 -10.72 -8.08
N GLN A 265 -2.78 -9.91 -8.82
CA GLN A 265 -2.62 -9.76 -10.27
C GLN A 265 -1.20 -9.26 -10.60
N ALA A 266 -0.71 -8.25 -9.88
CA ALA A 266 0.61 -7.65 -10.11
C ALA A 266 1.80 -8.64 -9.96
N ILE A 267 1.66 -9.69 -9.15
CA ILE A 267 2.69 -10.74 -8.98
C ILE A 267 2.51 -11.95 -9.89
N SER A 268 1.35 -12.07 -10.53
CA SER A 268 1.06 -13.16 -11.47
C SER A 268 1.57 -12.85 -12.89
N ASP A 269 1.65 -11.56 -13.25
CA ASP A 269 2.01 -11.12 -14.61
C ASP A 269 3.51 -11.00 -14.86
N LYS A 270 4.34 -10.96 -13.80
CA LYS A 270 5.80 -10.89 -13.91
C LYS A 270 6.40 -12.31 -13.94
N LYS A 271 6.50 -12.89 -15.13
CA LYS A 271 7.26 -14.12 -15.41
C LYS A 271 8.73 -13.81 -15.66
#